data_AF-A0A941IWQ9-F1
#
_entry.id   AF-A0A941IWQ9-F1
#
_cell.length_a   1.000
_cell.length_b   1.000
_cell.length_c   1.000
_cell.angle_alpha   90.00
_cell.angle_beta   90.00
_cell.angle_gamma   90.00
#
_symmetry.space_group_name_H-M   'P 1'
#
loop_
_entity.id
_entity.type
_entity.pdbx_description
1 polymer ?
#
loop_
_entity_poly.entity_id
_entity_poly.type
_entity_poly.pdbx_seq_one_letter_code
_entity_poly.pdbx_strand_id
1 'polypeptide(L)'
;MNLLELLIKTKLDLTKLIVIRSGGDASVYSDIAIRPIDFLKFAKEDLRAENDRGIINALSNAKRAIDCQIDIILDDIGINYTEIQDSVTPFINCFEDKNDLSYKLKIVQGLNLAPGFVIGKYRTLRNKLEHLYEIPTIEEVKEAIDIAELFVRSITGYYNSRLNDFYITDEKNYLKDFDYKKGYEISFRGGKFNICEMDNKNRINEIDLTPKDSAYFGLVRVMNSFDDSFEVIESLKILMSLLNHPMPIKHIKATVY
;
A
#
# COMPACT_ATOMS: atom_id res chain seq x y z
N MET A 1 -14.59 -1.91 21.73
CA MET A 1 -14.25 -0.52 21.41
C MET A 1 -13.64 -0.51 20.01
N ASN A 2 -14.07 0.37 19.11
CA ASN A 2 -13.50 0.48 17.75
C ASN A 2 -12.54 1.67 17.63
N LEU A 3 -11.84 1.82 16.50
CA LEU A 3 -10.87 2.90 16.29
C LEU A 3 -11.51 4.31 16.37
N LEU A 4 -12.74 4.49 15.86
CA LEU A 4 -13.42 5.78 15.95
C LEU A 4 -13.69 6.18 17.40
N GLU A 5 -14.21 5.25 18.20
CA GLU A 5 -14.45 5.46 19.64
C GLU A 5 -13.15 5.81 20.38
N LEU A 6 -12.06 5.14 20.02
CA LEU A 6 -10.73 5.41 20.57
C LEU A 6 -10.26 6.83 20.25
N LEU A 7 -10.35 7.24 18.97
CA LEU A 7 -9.97 8.60 18.52
C LEU A 7 -10.77 9.69 19.23
N ILE A 8 -12.09 9.51 19.34
CA ILE A 8 -12.98 10.47 20.02
C ILE A 8 -12.66 10.56 21.51
N LYS A 9 -12.38 9.43 22.16
CA LYS A 9 -12.07 9.37 23.60
C LYS A 9 -10.74 10.03 23.94
N THR A 10 -9.70 9.79 23.13
CA THR A 10 -8.35 10.30 23.41
C THR A 10 -8.28 11.83 23.25
N LYS A 11 -9.11 12.43 22.39
CA LYS A 11 -9.21 13.88 22.15
C LYS A 11 -7.88 14.51 21.70
N LEU A 12 -7.14 13.83 20.82
CA LEU A 12 -5.99 14.44 20.16
C LEU A 12 -6.45 15.59 19.25
N ASP A 13 -5.64 16.63 19.14
CA ASP A 13 -5.87 17.73 18.20
C ASP A 13 -5.53 17.30 16.77
N LEU A 14 -6.55 16.88 16.02
CA LEU A 14 -6.39 16.44 14.63
C LEU A 14 -5.93 17.56 13.67
N THR A 15 -5.96 18.83 14.09
CA THR A 15 -5.45 19.97 13.30
C THR A 15 -3.94 20.16 13.44
N LYS A 16 -3.32 19.41 14.36
CA LYS A 16 -1.92 19.52 14.76
C LYS A 16 -1.34 18.15 15.11
N LEU A 17 -1.66 17.14 14.30
CA LEU A 17 -1.14 15.79 14.52
C LEU A 17 0.38 15.76 14.34
N ILE A 18 0.99 14.84 15.06
CA ILE A 18 2.37 14.46 14.90
C ILE A 18 2.40 12.96 14.67
N VAL A 19 2.97 12.56 13.54
CA VAL A 19 3.23 11.15 13.22
C VAL A 19 4.72 10.93 13.36
N ILE A 20 5.11 9.99 14.21
CA ILE A 20 6.51 9.71 14.51
C ILE A 20 6.83 8.35 13.91
N ARG A 21 7.79 8.31 12.99
CA ARG A 21 8.32 7.07 12.43
C ARG A 21 9.02 6.29 13.55
N SER A 22 8.75 5.00 13.68
CA SER A 22 9.49 4.12 14.58
C SER A 22 10.22 3.04 13.77
N GLY A 23 10.68 1.99 14.44
CA GLY A 23 11.36 0.87 13.81
C GLY A 23 10.49 0.08 12.83
N GLY A 24 11.16 -0.77 12.07
CA GLY A 24 10.54 -1.75 11.17
C GLY A 24 11.26 -3.08 11.27
N ASP A 25 10.59 -4.12 10.80
CA ASP A 25 11.21 -5.42 10.58
C ASP A 25 11.16 -5.71 9.08
N ALA A 26 12.29 -6.17 8.56
CA ALA A 26 12.43 -6.56 7.17
C ALA A 26 11.96 -8.01 7.02
N SER A 27 10.68 -8.22 6.76
CA SER A 27 10.22 -9.53 6.32
C SER A 27 9.00 -9.45 5.41
N VAL A 28 9.23 -9.79 4.14
CA VAL A 28 8.19 -10.34 3.27
C VAL A 28 8.54 -11.80 3.10
N TYR A 29 7.81 -12.66 3.79
CA TYR A 29 7.87 -14.09 3.57
C TYR A 29 6.65 -14.50 2.77
N SER A 30 6.89 -15.02 1.57
CA SER A 30 5.85 -15.63 0.76
C SER A 30 6.38 -16.98 0.26
N ASP A 31 5.59 -18.04 0.47
CA ASP A 31 5.91 -19.42 0.10
C ASP A 31 5.69 -19.72 -1.39
N ILE A 32 5.64 -18.68 -2.23
CA ILE A 32 5.40 -18.83 -3.66
C ILE A 32 6.62 -19.48 -4.34
N ALA A 33 6.34 -20.54 -5.11
CA ALA A 33 7.35 -21.34 -5.80
C ALA A 33 8.09 -20.59 -6.93
N ILE A 34 7.43 -19.65 -7.61
CA ILE A 34 7.99 -18.83 -8.70
C ILE A 34 7.84 -17.36 -8.33
N ARG A 35 8.96 -16.63 -8.24
CA ARG A 35 8.97 -15.23 -7.80
C ARG A 35 8.84 -14.26 -8.98
N PRO A 36 8.49 -12.98 -8.73
CA PRO A 36 8.43 -11.96 -9.79
C PRO A 36 9.72 -11.85 -10.60
N ILE A 37 10.87 -12.02 -9.94
CA ILE A 37 12.19 -11.97 -10.59
C ILE A 37 12.41 -13.13 -11.57
N ASP A 38 11.79 -14.29 -11.34
CA ASP A 38 11.87 -15.43 -12.25
C ASP A 38 11.09 -15.15 -13.53
N PHE A 39 9.90 -14.55 -13.41
CA PHE A 39 9.14 -14.08 -14.58
C PHE A 39 9.90 -13.02 -15.37
N LEU A 40 10.59 -12.08 -14.71
CA LEU A 40 11.46 -11.10 -15.40
C LEU A 40 12.62 -11.79 -16.13
N LYS A 41 13.20 -12.83 -15.54
CA LYS A 41 14.24 -13.63 -16.19
C LYS A 41 13.70 -14.32 -17.44
N PHE A 42 12.55 -14.99 -17.33
CA PHE A 42 11.90 -15.63 -18.48
C PHE A 42 11.59 -14.61 -19.58
N ALA A 43 11.09 -13.42 -19.22
CA ALA A 43 10.79 -12.38 -20.19
C ALA A 43 12.04 -11.94 -21.00
N LYS A 44 13.18 -11.79 -20.31
CA LYS A 44 14.46 -11.44 -20.94
C LYS A 44 15.01 -12.57 -21.81
N GLU A 45 14.80 -13.82 -21.42
CA GLU A 45 15.21 -15.00 -22.20
C GLU A 45 14.35 -15.16 -23.46
N ASP A 46 13.03 -15.01 -23.34
CA ASP A 46 12.09 -15.10 -24.46
C ASP A 46 12.34 -13.99 -25.50
N LEU A 47 12.65 -12.77 -25.05
CA LEU A 47 12.94 -11.65 -25.96
C LEU A 47 14.18 -11.90 -26.82
N ARG A 48 15.16 -12.67 -26.32
CA ARG A 48 16.38 -13.04 -27.08
C ARG A 48 16.11 -14.02 -28.20
N ALA A 49 14.97 -14.71 -28.22
CA ALA A 49 14.63 -15.63 -29.28
C ALA A 49 14.25 -14.92 -30.59
N GLU A 50 14.02 -13.60 -30.55
CA GLU A 50 13.82 -12.69 -31.70
C GLU A 50 12.82 -13.22 -32.75
N ASN A 51 11.76 -13.87 -32.27
CA ASN A 51 10.64 -14.34 -33.09
C ASN A 51 9.31 -13.98 -32.41
N ASP A 52 8.21 -14.02 -33.17
CA ASP A 52 6.88 -13.63 -32.67
C ASP A 52 6.50 -14.36 -31.38
N ARG A 53 6.83 -15.65 -31.27
CA ARG A 53 6.58 -16.43 -30.05
C ARG A 53 7.37 -15.89 -28.86
N GLY A 54 8.66 -15.60 -29.05
CA GLY A 54 9.51 -14.98 -28.04
C GLY A 54 9.01 -13.61 -27.61
N ILE A 55 8.60 -12.77 -28.57
CA ILE A 55 8.04 -11.43 -28.32
C ILE A 55 6.75 -11.53 -27.49
N ILE A 56 5.81 -12.39 -27.88
CA ILE A 56 4.53 -12.59 -27.17
C ILE A 56 4.77 -13.15 -25.76
N ASN A 57 5.66 -14.14 -25.63
CA ASN A 57 6.01 -14.74 -24.35
C ASN A 57 6.69 -13.74 -23.42
N ALA A 58 7.61 -12.93 -23.94
CA ALA A 58 8.33 -11.92 -23.19
C ALA A 58 7.36 -10.91 -22.58
N LEU A 59 6.40 -10.41 -23.37
CA LEU A 59 5.37 -9.50 -22.88
C LEU A 59 4.47 -10.16 -21.81
N SER A 60 4.08 -11.42 -22.05
CA SER A 60 3.27 -12.20 -21.10
C SER A 60 4.00 -12.42 -19.77
N ASN A 61 5.30 -12.67 -19.80
CA ASN A 61 6.12 -12.87 -18.60
C ASN A 61 6.39 -11.53 -17.87
N ALA A 62 6.56 -10.41 -18.57
CA ALA A 62 6.60 -9.09 -17.94
C ALA A 62 5.31 -8.78 -17.17
N LYS A 63 4.14 -9.09 -17.74
CA LYS A 63 2.85 -8.98 -17.05
C LYS A 63 2.79 -9.85 -15.80
N ARG A 64 3.18 -11.12 -15.91
CA ARG A 64 3.17 -12.06 -14.77
C ARG A 64 4.09 -11.63 -13.65
N ALA A 65 5.21 -10.98 -13.95
CA ALA A 65 6.07 -10.41 -12.92
C ALA A 65 5.32 -9.35 -12.08
N ILE A 66 4.58 -8.44 -12.73
CA ILE A 66 3.76 -7.43 -12.05
C ILE A 66 2.62 -8.10 -11.26
N ASP A 67 1.86 -9.00 -11.90
CA ASP A 67 0.74 -9.71 -11.25
C ASP A 67 1.21 -10.49 -10.02
N CYS A 68 2.31 -11.23 -10.14
CA CYS A 68 2.91 -11.99 -9.03
C CYS A 68 3.36 -11.07 -7.89
N GLN A 69 3.97 -9.92 -8.22
CA GLN A 69 4.39 -8.97 -7.19
C GLN A 69 3.20 -8.35 -6.47
N ILE A 70 2.11 -8.07 -7.17
CA ILE A 70 0.86 -7.58 -6.58
C ILE A 70 0.28 -8.64 -5.64
N ASP A 71 0.27 -9.90 -6.03
CA ASP A 71 -0.26 -10.98 -5.18
C ASP A 71 0.55 -11.15 -3.90
N ILE A 72 1.88 -11.03 -3.97
CA ILE A 72 2.77 -11.02 -2.79
C ILE A 72 2.46 -9.84 -1.87
N ILE A 73 2.29 -8.64 -2.43
CA ILE A 73 1.95 -7.43 -1.66
C ILE A 73 0.65 -7.64 -0.89
N LEU A 74 -0.39 -8.11 -1.59
CA LEU A 74 -1.73 -8.28 -1.02
C LEU A 74 -1.73 -9.33 0.09
N ASP A 75 -1.05 -10.45 -0.13
CA ASP A 75 -0.88 -11.51 0.86
C ASP A 75 -0.14 -11.02 2.12
N ASP A 76 0.95 -10.27 1.94
CA ASP A 76 1.73 -9.71 3.06
C ASP A 76 0.90 -8.75 3.93
N ILE A 77 0.00 -7.97 3.31
CA ILE A 77 -0.95 -7.13 4.03
C ILE A 77 -2.24 -7.86 4.42
N GLY A 78 -2.22 -9.19 4.47
CA GLY A 78 -3.33 -10.02 4.94
C GLY A 78 -4.59 -9.99 4.06
N ILE A 79 -4.53 -9.40 2.86
CA ILE A 79 -5.63 -9.40 1.92
C ILE A 79 -5.62 -10.71 1.17
N ASN A 80 -6.60 -11.56 1.47
CA ASN A 80 -6.91 -12.66 0.58
C ASN A 80 -7.40 -12.11 -0.77
N TYR A 81 -6.56 -12.15 -1.79
CA TYR A 81 -6.85 -11.60 -3.11
C TYR A 81 -7.69 -12.53 -4.00
N THR A 82 -8.03 -13.74 -3.53
CA THR A 82 -8.99 -14.62 -4.21
C THR A 82 -10.43 -14.26 -3.91
N GLU A 83 -10.69 -13.51 -2.83
CA GLU A 83 -12.02 -13.09 -2.41
C GLU A 83 -12.04 -11.57 -2.18
N ILE A 84 -12.94 -10.87 -2.88
CA ILE A 84 -13.11 -9.44 -2.68
C ILE A 84 -13.74 -9.21 -1.31
N GLN A 85 -13.01 -8.54 -0.42
CA GLN A 85 -13.54 -8.18 0.90
C GLN A 85 -14.39 -6.91 0.78
N ASP A 86 -15.61 -6.94 1.31
CA ASP A 86 -16.54 -5.79 1.27
C ASP A 86 -15.95 -4.53 1.89
N SER A 87 -15.11 -4.71 2.92
CA SER A 87 -14.39 -3.66 3.64
C SER A 87 -13.44 -2.83 2.77
N VAL A 88 -12.97 -3.36 1.63
CA VAL A 88 -12.11 -2.65 0.70
C VAL A 88 -12.89 -1.66 -0.16
N THR A 89 -14.17 -1.92 -0.42
CA THR A 89 -14.98 -1.11 -1.34
C THR A 89 -15.08 0.35 -0.89
N PRO A 90 -15.38 0.66 0.40
CA PRO A 90 -15.32 2.04 0.89
C PRO A 90 -13.97 2.72 0.67
N PHE A 91 -12.86 1.98 0.81
CA PHE A 91 -11.52 2.49 0.58
C PHE A 91 -11.25 2.82 -0.90
N ILE A 92 -11.58 1.91 -1.82
CA ILE A 92 -11.42 2.16 -3.26
C ILE A 92 -12.28 3.37 -3.69
N ASN A 93 -13.48 3.51 -3.12
CA ASN A 93 -14.38 4.63 -3.42
C ASN A 93 -13.86 5.99 -2.95
N CYS A 94 -12.81 6.05 -2.11
CA CYS A 94 -12.13 7.31 -1.78
C CYS A 94 -11.35 7.89 -2.96
N PHE A 95 -11.10 7.10 -4.01
CA PHE A 95 -10.33 7.52 -5.17
C PHE A 95 -11.26 7.71 -6.38
N GLU A 96 -11.11 8.85 -7.06
CA GLU A 96 -12.00 9.24 -8.18
C GLU A 96 -11.81 8.39 -9.44
N ASP A 97 -10.71 7.63 -9.51
CA ASP A 97 -10.23 7.02 -10.74
C ASP A 97 -11.01 5.73 -11.08
N LYS A 98 -12.14 5.89 -11.77
CA LYS A 98 -13.02 4.82 -12.29
C LYS A 98 -12.45 4.12 -13.53
N ASN A 99 -11.13 4.02 -13.63
CA ASN A 99 -10.50 3.31 -14.74
C ASN A 99 -10.88 1.82 -14.73
N ASP A 100 -10.86 1.19 -15.91
CA ASP A 100 -11.02 -0.26 -16.12
C ASP A 100 -9.79 -1.06 -15.62
N LEU A 101 -9.40 -0.79 -14.38
CA LEU A 101 -8.35 -1.48 -13.68
C LEU A 101 -8.93 -2.69 -12.97
N SER A 102 -8.11 -3.74 -12.90
CA SER A 102 -8.43 -4.86 -12.02
C SER A 102 -8.54 -4.37 -10.57
N TYR A 103 -9.37 -5.04 -9.78
CA TYR A 103 -9.57 -4.72 -8.38
C TYR A 103 -8.24 -4.70 -7.58
N LYS A 104 -7.34 -5.65 -7.86
CA LYS A 104 -6.01 -5.71 -7.23
C LYS A 104 -5.17 -4.46 -7.50
N LEU A 105 -5.19 -3.95 -8.73
CA LEU A 105 -4.45 -2.73 -9.09
C LEU A 105 -5.04 -1.49 -8.41
N LYS A 106 -6.37 -1.41 -8.28
CA LYS A 106 -7.03 -0.31 -7.55
C LYS A 106 -6.59 -0.28 -6.09
N ILE A 107 -6.45 -1.45 -5.45
CA ILE A 107 -5.91 -1.54 -4.09
C ILE A 107 -4.47 -1.04 -4.06
N VAL A 108 -3.59 -1.58 -4.89
CA VAL A 108 -2.15 -1.22 -4.88
C VAL A 108 -1.93 0.27 -5.16
N GLN A 109 -2.68 0.84 -6.09
CA GLN A 109 -2.69 2.29 -6.36
C GLN A 109 -3.21 3.07 -5.14
N GLY A 110 -4.35 2.67 -4.59
CA GLY A 110 -4.95 3.29 -3.42
C GLY A 110 -4.08 3.20 -2.16
N LEU A 111 -3.22 2.19 -2.05
CA LEU A 111 -2.27 2.01 -0.95
C LEU A 111 -0.96 2.80 -1.11
N ASN A 112 -0.84 3.60 -2.16
CA ASN A 112 0.36 4.39 -2.48
C ASN A 112 1.60 3.57 -2.83
N LEU A 113 1.43 2.32 -3.28
CA LEU A 113 2.55 1.42 -3.59
C LEU A 113 2.99 1.52 -5.06
N ALA A 114 2.10 1.96 -5.95
CA ALA A 114 2.38 2.09 -7.37
C ALA A 114 1.91 3.45 -7.89
N PRO A 115 2.78 4.21 -8.60
CA PRO A 115 2.35 5.45 -9.23
C PRO A 115 1.41 5.15 -10.41
N GLY A 116 0.48 6.06 -10.69
CA GLY A 116 -0.52 5.92 -11.76
C GLY A 116 0.08 5.65 -13.15
N PHE A 117 1.32 6.09 -13.41
CA PHE A 117 2.03 5.80 -14.66
C PHE A 117 2.27 4.28 -14.87
N VAL A 118 2.74 3.57 -13.85
CA VAL A 118 2.98 2.12 -13.92
C VAL A 118 1.67 1.38 -14.17
N ILE A 119 0.60 1.83 -13.51
CA ILE A 119 -0.76 1.32 -13.67
C ILE A 119 -1.28 1.53 -15.10
N GLY A 120 -1.08 2.72 -15.66
CA GLY A 120 -1.45 3.05 -17.04
C GLY A 120 -0.71 2.18 -18.07
N LYS A 121 0.58 1.92 -17.85
CA LYS A 121 1.39 1.07 -18.72
C LYS A 121 1.03 -0.41 -18.63
N TYR A 122 0.79 -0.92 -17.42
CA TYR A 122 0.25 -2.26 -17.24
C TYR A 122 -1.07 -2.44 -17.99
N ARG A 123 -1.98 -1.45 -17.94
CA ARG A 123 -3.25 -1.50 -18.67
C ARG A 123 -3.04 -1.61 -20.18
N THR A 124 -2.15 -0.80 -20.75
CA THR A 124 -1.82 -0.86 -22.18
C THR A 124 -1.29 -2.24 -22.56
N LEU A 125 -0.42 -2.80 -21.73
CA LEU A 125 0.18 -4.13 -21.89
C LEU A 125 -0.86 -5.25 -21.90
N ARG A 126 -1.76 -5.23 -20.90
CA ARG A 126 -2.90 -6.16 -20.80
C ARG A 126 -3.81 -6.08 -22.02
N ASN A 127 -4.24 -4.87 -22.38
CA ASN A 127 -5.20 -4.67 -23.46
C ASN A 127 -4.68 -5.19 -24.81
N LYS A 128 -3.38 -5.02 -25.10
CA LYS A 128 -2.80 -5.46 -26.37
C LYS A 128 -2.79 -6.99 -26.51
N LEU A 129 -2.41 -7.71 -25.45
CA LEU A 129 -2.37 -9.17 -25.44
C LEU A 129 -3.76 -9.82 -25.32
N GLU A 130 -4.61 -9.30 -24.42
CA GLU A 130 -5.84 -9.99 -24.01
C GLU A 130 -7.08 -9.56 -24.82
N HIS A 131 -7.03 -8.41 -25.50
CA HIS A 131 -8.20 -7.85 -26.18
C HIS A 131 -7.96 -7.53 -27.66
N LEU A 132 -6.78 -7.00 -28.01
CA LEU A 132 -6.46 -6.64 -29.39
C LEU A 132 -5.86 -7.80 -30.19
N TYR A 133 -5.26 -8.79 -29.53
CA TYR A 133 -4.59 -9.94 -30.16
C TYR A 133 -3.52 -9.52 -31.18
N GLU A 134 -2.86 -8.39 -30.94
CA GLU A 134 -1.82 -7.84 -31.81
C GLU A 134 -0.43 -8.27 -31.35
N ILE A 135 0.46 -8.54 -32.30
CA ILE A 135 1.89 -8.78 -32.01
C ILE A 135 2.52 -7.43 -31.63
N PRO A 136 3.06 -7.28 -30.41
CA PRO A 136 3.71 -6.05 -30.00
C PRO A 136 5.07 -5.90 -30.72
N THR A 137 5.52 -4.66 -30.86
CA THR A 137 6.88 -4.36 -31.35
C THR A 137 7.92 -4.72 -30.30
N ILE A 138 9.16 -4.95 -30.73
CA ILE A 138 10.28 -5.25 -29.82
C ILE A 138 10.47 -4.11 -28.82
N GLU A 139 10.32 -2.86 -29.25
CA GLU A 139 10.44 -1.67 -28.43
C GLU A 139 9.37 -1.62 -27.33
N GLU A 140 8.11 -1.93 -27.66
CA GLU A 140 7.02 -2.02 -26.69
C GLU A 140 7.28 -3.12 -25.65
N VAL A 141 7.83 -4.27 -26.08
CA VAL A 141 8.16 -5.36 -25.16
C VAL A 141 9.35 -5.02 -24.26
N LYS A 142 10.37 -4.33 -24.78
CA LYS A 142 11.48 -3.81 -23.96
C LYS A 142 10.98 -2.83 -22.90
N GLU A 143 10.16 -1.87 -23.30
CA GLU A 143 9.55 -0.90 -22.37
C GLU A 143 8.72 -1.62 -21.28
N ALA A 144 7.93 -2.60 -21.68
CA ALA A 144 7.16 -3.42 -20.75
C ALA A 144 8.03 -4.14 -19.70
N ILE A 145 9.13 -4.75 -20.14
CA ILE A 145 10.07 -5.43 -19.24
C ILE A 145 10.72 -4.43 -18.28
N ASP A 146 11.15 -3.27 -18.78
CA ASP A 146 11.78 -2.23 -17.96
C ASP A 146 10.81 -1.70 -16.88
N ILE A 147 9.53 -1.52 -17.23
CA ILE A 147 8.49 -1.09 -16.29
C ILE A 147 8.22 -2.18 -15.25
N ALA A 148 8.10 -3.44 -15.67
CA ALA A 148 7.92 -4.56 -14.75
C ALA A 148 9.11 -4.69 -13.79
N GLU A 149 10.34 -4.52 -14.29
CA GLU A 149 11.55 -4.54 -13.48
C GLU A 149 11.60 -3.38 -12.50
N LEU A 150 11.28 -2.16 -12.94
CA LEU A 150 11.19 -0.99 -12.06
C LEU A 150 10.16 -1.22 -10.96
N PHE A 151 8.97 -1.71 -11.30
CA PHE A 151 7.91 -2.00 -10.34
C PHE A 151 8.35 -3.03 -9.30
N VAL A 152 8.81 -4.21 -9.76
CA VAL A 152 9.26 -5.30 -8.87
C VAL A 152 10.39 -4.85 -7.95
N ARG A 153 11.40 -4.15 -8.48
CA ARG A 153 12.52 -3.67 -7.67
C ARG A 153 12.11 -2.59 -6.68
N SER A 154 11.24 -1.66 -7.07
CA SER A 154 10.77 -0.56 -6.21
C SER A 154 9.98 -1.12 -5.03
N ILE A 155 9.04 -2.03 -5.28
CA ILE A 155 8.28 -2.70 -4.23
C ILE A 155 9.20 -3.53 -3.34
N THR A 156 10.06 -4.36 -3.93
CA THR A 156 10.99 -5.19 -3.14
C THR A 156 11.88 -4.34 -2.24
N GLY A 157 12.42 -3.24 -2.76
CA GLY A 157 13.22 -2.28 -2.00
C GLY A 157 12.42 -1.66 -0.85
N TYR A 158 11.22 -1.15 -1.15
CA TYR A 158 10.31 -0.57 -0.15
C TYR A 158 10.02 -1.56 1.00
N TYR A 159 9.68 -2.80 0.66
CA TYR A 159 9.34 -3.82 1.65
C TYR A 159 10.52 -4.30 2.50
N ASN A 160 11.74 -4.31 1.93
CA ASN A 160 12.95 -4.64 2.69
C ASN A 160 13.31 -3.59 3.76
N SER A 161 12.78 -2.36 3.63
CA SER A 161 12.98 -1.27 4.58
C SER A 161 11.68 -0.76 5.19
N ARG A 162 10.60 -1.55 5.12
CA ARG A 162 9.28 -1.10 5.54
C ARG A 162 9.25 -0.82 7.03
N LEU A 163 8.69 0.35 7.37
CA LEU A 163 8.36 0.70 8.74
C LEU A 163 7.08 -0.02 9.13
N ASN A 164 7.14 -0.81 10.19
CA ASN A 164 5.98 -1.54 10.68
C ASN A 164 5.45 -0.94 11.98
N ASP A 165 6.23 -0.12 12.68
CA ASP A 165 5.82 0.55 13.91
C ASP A 165 5.89 2.06 13.74
N PHE A 166 4.92 2.77 14.31
CA PHE A 166 4.89 4.22 14.33
C PHE A 166 3.98 4.74 15.45
N TYR A 167 4.09 6.03 15.73
CA TYR A 167 3.31 6.70 16.76
C TYR A 167 2.47 7.83 16.16
N ILE A 168 1.28 8.07 16.74
CA ILE A 168 0.47 9.25 16.45
C ILE A 168 0.17 9.98 17.75
N THR A 169 0.49 11.27 17.79
CA THR A 169 0.17 12.18 18.89
C THR A 169 -0.25 13.54 18.31
N ASP A 170 -0.31 14.58 19.14
CA ASP A 170 -0.51 15.96 18.72
C ASP A 170 0.59 16.87 19.28
N GLU A 171 0.67 18.10 18.76
CA GLU A 171 1.64 19.11 19.18
C GLU A 171 1.66 19.37 20.70
N LYS A 172 0.50 19.26 21.38
CA LYS A 172 0.41 19.50 22.83
C LYS A 172 1.01 18.36 23.64
N ASN A 173 0.89 17.14 23.14
CA ASN A 173 1.30 15.92 23.84
C ASN A 173 2.70 15.44 23.44
N TYR A 174 3.20 15.88 22.30
CA TYR A 174 4.57 15.60 21.86
C TYR A 174 5.61 16.24 22.80
N LEU A 175 6.67 15.48 23.11
CA LEU A 175 7.78 15.97 23.92
C LEU A 175 9.04 16.13 23.07
N LYS A 176 9.61 15.02 22.61
CA LYS A 176 10.83 15.01 21.79
C LYS A 176 11.11 13.60 21.27
N ASP A 177 11.70 13.49 20.08
CA ASP A 177 12.14 12.23 19.49
C ASP A 177 10.95 11.24 19.44
N PHE A 178 10.99 10.12 20.18
CA PHE A 178 9.90 9.15 20.29
C PHE A 178 9.02 9.32 21.54
N ASP A 179 9.25 10.35 22.37
CA ASP A 179 8.55 10.56 23.65
C ASP A 179 7.36 11.52 23.48
N TYR A 180 6.23 11.12 24.07
CA TYR A 180 4.98 11.86 24.09
C TYR A 180 4.16 11.47 25.32
N LYS A 181 3.31 12.39 25.80
CA LYS A 181 2.44 12.17 26.94
C LYS A 181 1.22 11.33 26.60
N LYS A 182 0.56 11.61 25.47
CA LYS A 182 -0.68 10.95 25.08
C LYS A 182 -0.72 10.71 23.59
N GLY A 183 -1.14 9.52 23.15
CA GLY A 183 -1.15 9.17 21.73
C GLY A 183 -1.39 7.70 21.50
N TYR A 184 -0.96 7.22 20.34
CA TYR A 184 -1.09 5.83 19.93
C TYR A 184 0.26 5.23 19.56
N GLU A 185 0.55 4.04 20.06
CA GLU A 185 1.54 3.13 19.48
C GLU A 185 0.82 2.24 18.48
N ILE A 186 1.29 2.23 17.23
CA ILE A 186 0.70 1.44 16.15
C ILE A 186 1.76 0.47 15.65
N SER A 187 1.43 -0.81 15.65
CA SER A 187 2.31 -1.89 15.19
C SER A 187 1.62 -2.74 14.14
N PHE A 188 2.31 -3.00 13.03
CA PHE A 188 1.86 -3.85 11.95
C PHE A 188 2.61 -5.17 11.95
N ARG A 189 1.92 -6.30 12.13
CA ARG A 189 2.55 -7.64 12.09
C ARG A 189 1.57 -8.66 11.54
N GLY A 190 2.00 -9.49 10.58
CA GLY A 190 1.19 -10.58 10.04
C GLY A 190 -0.16 -10.15 9.48
N GLY A 191 -0.17 -9.07 8.69
CA GLY A 191 -1.39 -8.58 8.05
C GLY A 191 -2.39 -7.85 8.97
N LYS A 192 -2.04 -7.58 10.23
CA LYS A 192 -2.90 -6.87 11.19
C LYS A 192 -2.20 -5.68 11.84
N PHE A 193 -2.98 -4.67 12.22
CA PHE A 193 -2.53 -3.60 13.09
C PHE A 193 -2.93 -3.87 14.54
N ASN A 194 -2.02 -3.62 15.45
CA ASN A 194 -2.29 -3.44 16.87
C ASN A 194 -2.15 -1.95 17.20
N ILE A 195 -3.16 -1.37 17.86
CA ILE A 195 -3.20 0.05 18.19
C ILE A 195 -3.40 0.17 19.69
N CYS A 196 -2.38 0.70 20.36
CA CYS A 196 -2.37 0.89 21.81
C CYS A 196 -2.47 2.38 22.15
N GLU A 197 -3.52 2.77 22.89
CA GLU A 197 -3.62 4.11 23.47
C GLU A 197 -2.67 4.23 24.66
N MET A 198 -1.83 5.26 24.61
CA MET A 198 -0.88 5.58 25.67
C MET A 198 -1.27 6.87 26.40
N ASP A 199 -1.12 6.88 27.72
CA ASP A 199 -1.19 8.07 28.57
C ASP A 199 -0.11 8.01 29.66
N ASN A 200 0.84 8.95 29.62
CA ASN A 200 2.03 9.03 30.46
C ASN A 200 2.78 7.70 30.56
N LYS A 201 3.05 7.07 29.41
CA LYS A 201 3.73 5.76 29.27
C LYS A 201 2.93 4.55 29.78
N ASN A 202 1.68 4.74 30.19
CA ASN A 202 0.78 3.64 30.55
C ASN A 202 -0.09 3.26 29.34
N ARG A 203 -0.24 1.95 29.13
CA ARG A 203 -1.20 1.39 28.16
C ARG A 203 -2.60 1.49 28.73
N ILE A 204 -3.47 2.24 28.06
CA ILE A 204 -4.83 2.51 28.53
C ILE A 204 -5.85 1.59 27.88
N ASN A 205 -5.77 1.47 26.55
CA ASN A 205 -6.64 0.61 25.77
C ASN A 205 -5.86 0.02 24.59
N GLU A 206 -6.35 -1.08 24.03
CA GLU A 206 -5.75 -1.76 22.90
C GLU A 206 -6.85 -2.28 21.97
N ILE A 207 -6.65 -2.12 20.67
CA ILE A 207 -7.52 -2.67 19.62
C ILE A 207 -6.68 -3.27 18.50
N ASP A 208 -7.23 -4.28 17.84
CA ASP A 208 -6.66 -4.82 16.60
C ASP A 208 -7.52 -4.38 15.41
N LEU A 209 -6.87 -4.07 14.29
CA LEU A 209 -7.53 -3.89 12.99
C LEU A 209 -7.01 -4.91 11.99
N THR A 210 -7.93 -5.44 11.20
CA THR A 210 -7.66 -6.44 10.16
C THR A 210 -8.22 -5.96 8.83
N PRO A 211 -7.91 -6.63 7.71
CA PRO A 211 -8.50 -6.31 6.42
C PRO A 211 -10.04 -6.31 6.39
N LYS A 212 -10.72 -6.91 7.39
CA LYS A 212 -12.18 -6.83 7.56
C LYS A 212 -12.69 -5.45 7.96
N ASP A 213 -11.81 -4.55 8.39
CA ASP A 213 -12.14 -3.20 8.84
C ASP A 213 -11.74 -2.19 7.75
N SER A 214 -12.66 -1.35 7.24
CA SER A 214 -12.28 -0.41 6.17
C SER A 214 -11.16 0.57 6.57
N ALA A 215 -11.10 0.95 7.85
CA ALA A 215 -10.05 1.81 8.38
C ALA A 215 -8.65 1.19 8.32
N TYR A 216 -8.56 -0.15 8.24
CA TYR A 216 -7.31 -0.87 8.03
C TYR A 216 -6.55 -0.34 6.81
N PHE A 217 -7.23 -0.21 5.68
CA PHE A 217 -6.60 0.25 4.43
C PHE A 217 -6.10 1.69 4.53
N GLY A 218 -6.81 2.54 5.29
CA GLY A 218 -6.35 3.89 5.61
C GLY A 218 -5.03 3.87 6.37
N LEU A 219 -4.88 2.99 7.37
CA LEU A 219 -3.62 2.86 8.12
C LEU A 219 -2.50 2.22 7.31
N VAL A 220 -2.78 1.22 6.46
CA VAL A 220 -1.77 0.68 5.53
C VAL A 220 -1.28 1.81 4.61
N ARG A 221 -2.17 2.66 4.10
CA ARG A 221 -1.77 3.80 3.27
C ARG A 221 -0.92 4.82 4.05
N VAL A 222 -1.26 5.13 5.30
CA VAL A 222 -0.43 5.99 6.18
C VAL A 222 0.96 5.41 6.34
N MET A 223 1.05 4.11 6.66
CA MET A 223 2.31 3.39 6.79
C MET A 223 3.13 3.43 5.49
N ASN A 224 2.49 3.32 4.33
CA ASN A 224 3.17 3.38 3.03
C ASN A 224 3.57 4.78 2.58
N SER A 225 3.12 5.81 3.27
CA SER A 225 3.29 7.19 2.83
C SER A 225 4.37 7.94 3.61
N PHE A 226 5.06 7.29 4.55
CA PHE A 226 5.96 7.96 5.48
C PHE A 226 6.98 8.87 4.78
N ASP A 227 7.53 8.44 3.63
CA ASP A 227 8.54 9.16 2.83
C ASP A 227 8.07 10.45 2.17
N ASP A 228 6.77 10.73 2.20
CA ASP A 228 6.20 11.97 1.75
C ASP A 228 5.17 12.52 2.74
N SER A 229 5.52 13.62 3.41
CA SER A 229 4.64 14.29 4.37
C SER A 229 3.29 14.69 3.78
N PHE A 230 3.22 15.03 2.50
CA PHE A 230 1.96 15.33 1.82
C PHE A 230 1.08 14.09 1.76
N GLU A 231 1.65 12.96 1.36
CA GLU A 231 0.94 11.68 1.26
C GLU A 231 0.51 11.13 2.63
N VAL A 232 1.29 11.37 3.70
CA VAL A 232 0.84 11.05 5.07
C VAL A 232 -0.43 11.82 5.43
N ILE A 233 -0.48 13.12 5.14
CA ILE A 233 -1.64 13.96 5.44
C ILE A 233 -2.86 13.49 4.64
N GLU A 234 -2.71 13.23 3.34
CA GLU A 234 -3.80 12.72 2.50
C GLU A 234 -4.27 11.32 2.97
N SER A 235 -3.33 10.47 3.42
CA SER A 235 -3.67 9.16 3.98
C SER A 235 -4.44 9.25 5.30
N LEU A 236 -4.08 10.19 6.18
CA LEU A 236 -4.83 10.47 7.41
C LEU A 236 -6.23 10.99 7.10
N LYS A 237 -6.38 11.84 6.09
CA LYS A 237 -7.68 12.32 5.61
C LYS A 237 -8.58 11.18 5.13
N ILE A 238 -8.02 10.26 4.34
CA ILE A 238 -8.72 9.04 3.89
C ILE A 238 -9.12 8.19 5.09
N LEU A 239 -8.20 7.93 6.03
CA LEU A 239 -8.50 7.18 7.26
C LEU A 239 -9.68 7.79 8.03
N MET A 240 -9.69 9.11 8.23
CA MET A 240 -10.78 9.79 8.94
C MET A 240 -12.10 9.72 8.16
N SER A 241 -12.05 9.77 6.82
CA SER A 241 -13.23 9.56 5.97
C SER A 241 -13.81 8.16 6.14
N LEU A 242 -12.97 7.12 6.16
CA LEU A 242 -13.41 5.72 6.31
C LEU A 242 -14.02 5.45 7.68
N LEU A 243 -13.54 6.16 8.70
CA LEU A 243 -14.09 6.11 10.04
C LEU A 243 -15.37 6.94 10.19
N ASN A 244 -15.80 7.71 9.18
CA ASN A 244 -16.86 8.71 9.28
C ASN A 244 -16.63 9.66 10.48
N HIS A 245 -15.38 10.09 10.69
CA HIS A 245 -15.04 10.94 11.81
C HIS A 245 -15.77 12.30 11.69
N PRO A 246 -16.35 12.85 12.77
CA PRO A 246 -17.19 14.06 12.71
C PRO A 246 -16.43 15.34 12.33
N MET A 247 -15.10 15.33 12.48
CA MET A 247 -14.28 16.47 12.12
C MET A 247 -14.15 16.61 10.59
N PRO A 248 -14.34 17.82 10.02
CA PRO A 248 -14.16 18.02 8.60
C PRO A 248 -12.73 17.72 8.13
N ILE A 249 -12.61 16.87 7.11
CA ILE A 249 -11.35 16.34 6.57
C ILE A 249 -10.36 17.45 6.19
N LYS A 250 -10.84 18.57 5.66
CA LYS A 250 -10.03 19.74 5.27
C LYS A 250 -9.22 20.38 6.42
N HIS A 251 -9.59 20.10 7.67
CA HIS A 251 -8.92 20.64 8.84
C HIS A 251 -7.84 19.72 9.39
N ILE A 252 -7.74 18.49 8.90
CA ILE A 252 -6.70 17.55 9.31
C ILE A 252 -5.35 18.05 8.80
N LYS A 253 -4.39 18.15 9.71
CA LYS A 253 -2.98 18.44 9.38
C LYS A 253 -2.08 17.59 10.26
N ALA A 254 -0.90 17.26 9.73
CA ALA A 254 0.09 16.51 10.45
C ALA A 254 1.50 17.03 10.15
N THR A 255 2.40 16.81 11.10
CA THR A 255 3.86 16.89 10.89
C THR A 255 4.43 15.48 11.05
N VAL A 256 5.38 15.11 10.20
CA VAL A 256 6.03 13.80 10.24
C VAL A 256 7.44 13.98 10.80
N TYR A 257 7.78 13.21 11.83
CA TYR A 257 9.12 13.13 12.42
C TYR A 257 9.72 11.74 12.23
#